data_AF-A0A8C5TIR1-F1
#
_entry.id   AF-A0A8C5TIR1-F1
#
_cell.length_a   1.000
_cell.length_b   1.000
_cell.length_c   1.000
_cell.angle_alpha   90.00
_cell.angle_beta   90.00
_cell.angle_gamma   90.00
#
_symmetry.space_group_name_H-M   'P 1'
#
loop_
_entity.id
_entity.type
_entity.pdbx_description
1 polymer ?
#
loop_
_entity_poly.entity_id
_entity_poly.type
_entity_poly.pdbx_seq_one_letter_code
_entity_poly.pdbx_strand_id
1 'polypeptide(L)'
;FTQEKPDKPYLEESAFEALEKDSQEFISILNRDEALEKFRIEYEKLFAFMKKSRENEMHLMMKCRKLSAELVEKSSKVALLTKVTKDDEETISSLKLELEKAWKMVDKAQEREQKTKETINSLQKEILRLNHLMKERAGQEHNVEDLLKLQEEVTEERDQLLSEVVKLRQSLTEITERQQEIEKAKNEAEQSVLQLQQDIQLRQSEEVREARKKEKMENELKNLLAEMDNKQAEVQKLQQQIENNKEEQLKIQNNLTEQKILNEEAGKELEQLKMKNEKLTQESEQQSGCKICLQLIKLVISHQGFLKSPLKIVSAFLTAVPFKPRIYSLSAFSLDLEIAKKQADIDKRTTDGLVRERDMLNQNLIKATNATQKQIDLVKLHEQSKQHLESEIQSYKIEAQKQRKIIYQLEKERDSFIHETSELKEKILNHMKDLEIHQMQICDYEKEIQVQVFKLKQQQNFCETLRAERTLYSKNLIEAKDEIAEMKMKLRTATRQVDQLKEELKEKDAALEKAHEKEKLYVELRQVLARQPGPEAVEQLQQYRNVIREKTKQIKALSSELNMCETQNKEYKKQIERLNNELLEVKKKYLAQKRKEQQYKYGKIIVLSTQLSA
;
A
#
# COMPACT_ATOMS: atom_id res chain seq x y z
N PHE A 1 -13.65 12.71 28.26
CA PHE A 1 -12.57 13.45 28.95
C PHE A 1 -13.03 14.87 29.19
N THR A 2 -12.70 15.44 30.35
CA THR A 2 -13.00 16.83 30.71
C THR A 2 -12.22 17.81 29.84
N GLN A 3 -12.89 18.85 29.34
CA GLN A 3 -12.24 19.95 28.64
C GLN A 3 -11.54 20.87 29.64
N GLU A 4 -10.24 20.65 29.88
CA GLU A 4 -9.41 21.74 30.40
C GLU A 4 -9.23 22.80 29.31
N LYS A 5 -9.31 24.09 29.70
CA LYS A 5 -9.22 25.21 28.76
C LYS A 5 -7.79 25.31 28.19
N PRO A 6 -7.64 25.61 26.89
CA PRO A 6 -6.32 25.66 26.24
C PRO A 6 -5.46 26.88 26.63
N ASP A 7 -6.04 27.87 27.34
CA ASP A 7 -5.48 29.23 27.49
C ASP A 7 -4.37 29.38 28.55
N LYS A 8 -4.01 28.33 29.28
CA LYS A 8 -2.98 28.39 30.35
C LYS A 8 -1.52 28.70 29.91
N PRO A 9 -0.98 28.30 28.75
CA PRO A 9 0.48 28.29 28.55
C PRO A 9 1.10 29.69 28.50
N TYR A 10 0.38 30.66 27.94
CA TYR A 10 0.87 32.04 27.76
C TYR A 10 1.20 32.73 29.10
N LEU A 11 0.52 32.31 30.18
CA LEU A 11 0.76 32.81 31.53
C LEU A 11 2.02 32.19 32.16
N GLU A 12 2.30 30.91 31.90
CA GLU A 12 3.49 30.23 32.42
C GLU A 12 4.76 30.52 31.59
N GLU A 13 4.60 30.92 30.33
CA GLU A 13 5.70 31.33 29.45
C GLU A 13 6.22 32.71 29.90
N SER A 14 5.32 33.70 30.02
CA SER A 14 5.65 35.04 30.55
C SER A 14 6.18 35.03 31.99
N ALA A 15 5.67 34.13 32.85
CA ALA A 15 6.20 33.97 34.21
C ALA A 15 7.64 33.42 34.26
N PHE A 16 8.03 32.58 33.29
CA PHE A 16 9.39 32.06 33.20
C PHE A 16 10.36 33.10 32.62
N GLU A 17 9.93 33.92 31.65
CA GLU A 17 10.71 35.04 31.12
C GLU A 17 11.08 36.06 32.21
N ALA A 18 10.13 36.37 33.10
CA ALA A 18 10.39 37.21 34.27
C ALA A 18 11.44 36.59 35.22
N LEU A 19 11.29 35.30 35.54
CA LEU A 19 12.24 34.57 36.39
C LEU A 19 13.64 34.48 35.76
N GLU A 20 13.74 34.32 34.44
CA GLU A 20 15.02 34.35 33.73
C GLU A 20 15.68 35.74 33.83
N LYS A 21 14.92 36.82 33.65
CA LYS A 21 15.44 38.19 33.81
C LYS A 21 15.93 38.46 35.24
N ASP A 22 15.15 38.12 36.25
CA ASP A 22 15.52 38.30 37.66
C ASP A 22 16.77 37.48 38.03
N SER A 23 16.89 36.26 37.48
CA SER A 23 18.07 35.39 37.68
C SER A 23 19.33 35.97 37.02
N GLN A 24 19.21 36.55 35.82
CA GLN A 24 20.31 37.23 35.13
C GLN A 24 20.75 38.50 35.88
N GLU A 25 19.80 39.29 36.40
CA GLU A 25 20.12 40.45 37.24
C GLU A 25 20.84 40.03 38.53
N PHE A 26 20.39 38.96 39.19
CA PHE A 26 21.06 38.40 40.38
C PHE A 26 22.49 37.91 40.08
N ILE A 27 22.71 37.20 38.96
CA ILE A 27 24.06 36.82 38.50
C ILE A 27 24.94 38.06 38.25
N SER A 28 24.38 39.15 37.70
CA SER A 28 25.11 40.41 37.48
C SER A 28 25.52 41.15 38.77
N ILE A 29 24.82 40.88 39.88
CA ILE A 29 25.15 41.38 41.22
C ILE A 29 26.25 40.52 41.85
N LEU A 30 26.11 39.19 41.78
CA LEU A 30 27.11 38.23 42.28
C LEU A 30 28.48 38.40 41.59
N ASN A 31 28.51 38.81 40.32
CA ASN A 31 29.74 39.13 39.58
C ASN A 31 30.55 40.33 40.13
N ARG A 32 30.09 40.99 41.20
CA ARG A 32 30.79 42.15 41.82
C ARG A 32 31.55 41.80 43.10
N ASP A 33 31.44 40.57 43.60
CA ASP A 33 32.10 40.11 44.83
C ASP A 33 32.84 38.79 44.59
N GLU A 34 34.17 38.88 44.58
CA GLU A 34 35.09 37.75 44.36
C GLU A 34 34.97 36.66 45.44
N ALA A 35 34.47 36.99 46.64
CA ALA A 35 34.20 36.00 47.69
C ALA A 35 33.02 35.06 47.34
N LEU A 36 32.11 35.50 46.46
CA LEU A 36 30.90 34.76 46.07
C LEU A 36 31.05 33.97 44.77
N GLU A 37 32.22 34.00 44.11
CA GLU A 37 32.55 33.29 42.86
C GLU A 37 32.03 31.83 42.84
N LYS A 38 32.33 31.07 43.91
CA LYS A 38 31.93 29.66 44.04
C LYS A 38 30.41 29.47 44.13
N PHE A 39 29.71 30.41 44.77
CA PHE A 39 28.25 30.39 44.86
C PHE A 39 27.62 30.76 43.50
N ARG A 40 28.18 31.76 42.80
CA ARG A 40 27.73 32.14 41.46
C ARG A 40 27.86 30.98 40.47
N ILE A 41 28.99 30.26 40.47
CA ILE A 41 29.21 29.09 39.60
C ILE A 41 28.17 27.98 39.84
N GLU A 42 27.83 27.65 41.09
CA GLU A 42 26.79 26.64 41.36
C GLU A 42 25.36 27.15 41.05
N TYR A 43 25.09 28.44 41.24
CA TYR A 43 23.83 29.07 40.85
C TYR A 43 23.65 29.11 39.33
N GLU A 44 24.69 29.48 38.57
CA GLU A 44 24.72 29.47 37.10
C GLU A 44 24.46 28.06 36.54
N LYS A 45 25.07 27.03 37.13
CA LYS A 45 24.79 25.62 36.78
C LYS A 45 23.33 25.27 37.06
N LEU A 46 22.80 25.60 38.24
CA LEU A 46 21.42 25.31 38.61
C LEU A 46 20.41 26.00 37.69
N PHE A 47 20.66 27.27 37.36
CA PHE A 47 19.86 28.05 36.41
C PHE A 47 19.91 27.45 35.00
N ALA A 48 21.09 27.03 34.51
CA ALA A 48 21.24 26.36 33.22
C ALA A 48 20.50 25.00 33.18
N PHE A 49 20.52 24.23 34.27
CA PHE A 49 19.70 23.02 34.40
C PHE A 49 18.19 23.32 34.40
N MET A 50 17.76 24.37 35.11
CA MET A 50 16.35 24.80 35.13
C MET A 50 15.87 25.22 33.73
N LYS A 51 16.63 26.05 33.03
CA LYS A 51 16.33 26.49 31.65
C LYS A 51 16.22 25.30 30.70
N LYS A 52 17.21 24.39 30.72
CA LYS A 52 17.19 23.15 29.94
C LYS A 52 16.01 22.24 30.32
N SER A 53 15.56 22.24 31.57
CA SER A 53 14.35 21.51 31.98
C SER A 53 13.09 22.12 31.36
N ARG A 54 12.96 23.46 31.35
CA ARG A 54 11.82 24.18 30.74
C ARG A 54 11.77 24.03 29.21
N GLU A 55 12.93 24.05 28.54
CA GLU A 55 13.04 23.75 27.10
C GLU A 55 12.55 22.33 26.77
N ASN A 56 12.93 21.32 27.57
CA ASN A 56 12.45 19.95 27.41
C ASN A 56 10.93 19.83 27.69
N GLU A 57 10.43 20.51 28.71
CA GLU A 57 9.00 20.57 29.04
C GLU A 57 8.18 21.21 27.90
N MET A 58 8.64 22.33 27.36
CA MET A 58 8.03 22.99 26.20
C MET A 58 8.00 22.08 24.98
N HIS A 59 9.09 21.39 24.66
CA HIS A 59 9.13 20.41 23.58
C HIS A 59 8.16 19.23 23.80
N LEU A 60 8.06 18.72 25.03
CA LEU A 60 7.07 17.70 25.41
C LEU A 60 5.64 18.22 25.24
N MET A 61 5.35 19.44 25.70
CA MET A 61 4.03 20.06 25.60
C MET A 61 3.62 20.30 24.14
N MET A 62 4.53 20.79 23.28
CA MET A 62 4.30 20.90 21.83
C MET A 62 4.04 19.53 21.19
N LYS A 63 4.80 18.49 21.57
CA LYS A 63 4.60 17.12 21.07
C LYS A 63 3.23 16.56 21.51
N CYS A 64 2.84 16.77 22.75
CA CYS A 64 1.51 16.40 23.26
C CYS A 64 0.38 17.13 22.52
N ARG A 65 0.51 18.44 22.23
CA ARG A 65 -0.49 19.17 21.41
C ARG A 65 -0.61 18.60 20.00
N LYS A 66 0.51 18.30 19.33
CA LYS A 66 0.50 17.67 17.99
C LYS A 66 -0.17 16.29 18.02
N LEU A 67 0.20 15.44 18.96
CA LEU A 67 -0.40 14.10 19.13
C LEU A 67 -1.90 14.18 19.46
N SER A 68 -2.34 15.14 20.28
CA SER A 68 -3.76 15.36 20.58
C SER A 68 -4.54 15.86 19.35
N ALA A 69 -3.97 16.74 18.53
CA ALA A 69 -4.59 17.19 17.28
C ALA A 69 -4.73 16.02 16.28
N GLU A 70 -3.65 15.25 16.07
CA GLU A 70 -3.68 14.03 15.27
C GLU A 70 -4.69 13.01 15.79
N LEU A 71 -4.83 12.87 17.12
CA LEU A 71 -5.79 11.94 17.73
C LEU A 71 -7.24 12.36 17.45
N VAL A 72 -7.55 13.67 17.52
CA VAL A 72 -8.87 14.20 17.16
C VAL A 72 -9.17 13.99 15.68
N GLU A 73 -8.20 14.25 14.80
CA GLU A 73 -8.34 14.04 13.35
C GLU A 73 -8.51 12.54 12.99
N LYS A 74 -7.76 11.65 13.64
CA LYS A 74 -7.92 10.20 13.48
C LYS A 74 -9.26 9.73 14.05
N SER A 75 -9.72 10.32 15.16
CA SER A 75 -11.02 10.01 15.76
C SER A 75 -12.20 10.44 14.86
N SER A 76 -12.12 11.59 14.20
CA SER A 76 -13.19 12.02 13.26
C SER A 76 -13.19 11.17 11.99
N LYS A 77 -12.02 10.81 11.46
CA LYS A 77 -11.88 9.86 10.34
C LYS A 77 -12.43 8.48 10.68
N VAL A 78 -12.17 7.96 11.88
CA VAL A 78 -12.78 6.70 12.37
C VAL A 78 -14.30 6.83 12.50
N ALA A 79 -14.82 7.93 13.07
CA ALA A 79 -16.26 8.13 13.19
C ALA A 79 -16.98 8.16 11.82
N LEU A 80 -16.37 8.78 10.81
CA LEU A 80 -16.87 8.78 9.43
C LEU A 80 -16.85 7.37 8.82
N LEU A 81 -15.73 6.63 8.94
CA LEU A 81 -15.62 5.26 8.44
C LEU A 81 -16.61 4.30 9.10
N THR A 82 -16.80 4.40 10.43
CA THR A 82 -17.81 3.61 11.15
C THR A 82 -19.22 3.92 10.68
N LYS A 83 -19.52 5.18 10.31
CA LYS A 83 -20.82 5.52 9.73
C LYS A 83 -21.01 4.87 8.36
N VAL A 84 -20.05 5.05 7.44
CA VAL A 84 -20.11 4.45 6.10
C VAL A 84 -20.24 2.92 6.19
N THR A 85 -19.45 2.27 7.04
CA THR A 85 -19.52 0.81 7.26
C THR A 85 -20.91 0.36 7.74
N LYS A 86 -21.61 1.17 8.54
CA LYS A 86 -22.97 0.89 9.00
C LYS A 86 -24.02 1.13 7.90
N ASP A 87 -23.87 2.21 7.13
CA ASP A 87 -24.72 2.51 5.98
C ASP A 87 -24.58 1.40 4.90
N ASP A 88 -23.37 0.86 4.72
CA ASP A 88 -23.07 -0.33 3.89
C ASP A 88 -23.68 -1.61 4.48
N GLU A 89 -23.60 -1.84 5.81
CA GLU A 89 -24.19 -3.01 6.47
C GLU A 89 -25.72 -3.05 6.34
N GLU A 90 -26.38 -1.89 6.45
CA GLU A 90 -27.82 -1.76 6.19
C GLU A 90 -28.17 -2.04 4.71
N THR A 91 -27.35 -1.55 3.77
CA THR A 91 -27.51 -1.79 2.33
C THR A 91 -27.26 -3.26 1.94
N ILE A 92 -26.26 -3.91 2.53
CA ILE A 92 -26.00 -5.34 2.35
C ILE A 92 -27.16 -6.17 2.94
N SER A 93 -27.79 -5.69 4.01
CA SER A 93 -28.91 -6.37 4.66
C SER A 93 -30.21 -6.28 3.84
N SER A 94 -30.51 -5.14 3.20
CA SER A 94 -31.65 -5.03 2.28
C SER A 94 -31.45 -5.89 1.02
N LEU A 95 -30.26 -5.84 0.40
CA LEU A 95 -29.93 -6.67 -0.77
C LEU A 95 -29.99 -8.17 -0.48
N LYS A 96 -29.55 -8.62 0.71
CA LYS A 96 -29.71 -10.02 1.15
C LYS A 96 -31.18 -10.41 1.28
N LEU A 97 -32.03 -9.54 1.84
CA LEU A 97 -33.46 -9.78 1.98
C LEU A 97 -34.18 -9.82 0.61
N GLU A 98 -33.74 -9.03 -0.36
CA GLU A 98 -34.24 -9.07 -1.74
C GLU A 98 -33.80 -10.34 -2.47
N LEU A 99 -32.54 -10.75 -2.29
CA LEU A 99 -32.04 -12.02 -2.82
C LEU A 99 -32.80 -13.23 -2.22
N GLU A 100 -33.10 -13.23 -0.92
CA GLU A 100 -33.91 -14.29 -0.29
C GLU A 100 -35.36 -14.31 -0.80
N LYS A 101 -35.96 -13.14 -1.07
CA LYS A 101 -37.27 -13.05 -1.74
C LYS A 101 -37.21 -13.60 -3.17
N ALA A 102 -36.15 -13.29 -3.92
CA ALA A 102 -35.95 -13.78 -5.28
C ALA A 102 -35.80 -15.32 -5.31
N TRP A 103 -34.97 -15.91 -4.44
CA TRP A 103 -34.86 -17.36 -4.28
C TRP A 103 -36.21 -18.01 -3.97
N LYS A 104 -36.97 -17.49 -2.99
CA LYS A 104 -38.32 -17.98 -2.66
C LYS A 104 -39.35 -17.78 -3.78
N MET A 105 -39.08 -16.95 -4.78
CA MET A 105 -39.90 -16.84 -5.99
C MET A 105 -39.46 -17.85 -7.06
N VAL A 106 -38.17 -18.17 -7.16
CA VAL A 106 -37.66 -19.27 -8.01
C VAL A 106 -38.17 -20.62 -7.50
N ASP A 107 -38.07 -20.91 -6.19
CA ASP A 107 -38.57 -22.16 -5.59
C ASP A 107 -40.06 -22.37 -5.90
N LYS A 108 -40.87 -21.30 -5.76
CA LYS A 108 -42.30 -21.32 -6.08
C LYS A 108 -42.58 -21.45 -7.58
N ALA A 109 -41.72 -20.93 -8.45
CA ALA A 109 -41.84 -21.14 -9.89
C ALA A 109 -41.53 -22.60 -10.26
N GLN A 110 -40.47 -23.19 -9.67
CA GLN A 110 -40.10 -24.58 -9.87
C GLN A 110 -41.16 -25.55 -9.32
N GLU A 111 -41.77 -25.27 -8.17
CA GLU A 111 -42.94 -26.01 -7.67
C GLU A 111 -44.13 -25.96 -8.65
N ARG A 112 -44.44 -24.77 -9.19
CA ARG A 112 -45.51 -24.60 -10.19
C ARG A 112 -45.20 -25.37 -11.47
N GLU A 113 -43.96 -25.32 -11.94
CA GLU A 113 -43.49 -26.05 -13.12
C GLU A 113 -43.56 -27.58 -12.93
N GLN A 114 -43.18 -28.07 -11.75
CA GLN A 114 -43.31 -29.50 -11.43
C GLN A 114 -44.78 -29.93 -11.41
N LYS A 115 -45.66 -29.12 -10.81
CA LYS A 115 -47.11 -29.36 -10.80
C LYS A 115 -47.72 -29.32 -12.21
N THR A 116 -47.30 -28.40 -13.09
CA THR A 116 -47.77 -28.37 -14.49
C THR A 116 -47.20 -29.51 -15.32
N LYS A 117 -45.97 -29.97 -15.07
CA LYS A 117 -45.44 -31.21 -15.66
C LYS A 117 -46.24 -32.43 -15.22
N GLU A 118 -46.64 -32.51 -13.95
CA GLU A 118 -47.47 -33.59 -13.42
C GLU A 118 -48.89 -33.58 -13.99
N THR A 119 -49.52 -32.40 -14.13
CA THR A 119 -50.85 -32.30 -14.79
C THR A 119 -50.78 -32.52 -16.30
N ILE A 120 -49.72 -32.10 -16.99
CA ILE A 120 -49.50 -32.48 -18.40
C ILE A 120 -49.34 -34.00 -18.53
N ASN A 121 -48.59 -34.64 -17.63
CA ASN A 121 -48.44 -36.10 -17.62
C ASN A 121 -49.73 -36.86 -17.27
N SER A 122 -50.60 -36.32 -16.41
CA SER A 122 -51.91 -36.91 -16.13
C SER A 122 -52.88 -36.69 -17.30
N LEU A 123 -52.92 -35.49 -17.89
CA LEU A 123 -53.72 -35.19 -19.09
C LEU A 123 -53.26 -35.98 -20.31
N GLN A 124 -51.97 -36.25 -20.50
CA GLN A 124 -51.49 -37.14 -21.57
C GLN A 124 -51.97 -38.58 -21.37
N LYS A 125 -51.90 -39.09 -20.13
CA LYS A 125 -52.46 -40.42 -19.79
C LYS A 125 -53.97 -40.47 -20.00
N GLU A 126 -54.69 -39.43 -19.59
CA GLU A 126 -56.15 -39.38 -19.73
C GLU A 126 -56.60 -39.09 -21.17
N ILE A 127 -55.83 -38.38 -21.99
CA ILE A 127 -56.05 -38.29 -23.44
C ILE A 127 -55.86 -39.67 -24.10
N LEU A 128 -54.86 -40.47 -23.69
CA LEU A 128 -54.72 -41.85 -24.15
C LEU A 128 -55.91 -42.73 -23.70
N ARG A 129 -56.38 -42.53 -22.47
CA ARG A 129 -57.52 -43.26 -21.88
C ARG A 129 -58.85 -42.87 -22.51
N LEU A 130 -59.08 -41.59 -22.79
CA LEU A 130 -60.27 -41.06 -23.45
C LEU A 130 -60.28 -41.40 -24.95
N ASN A 131 -59.12 -41.47 -25.62
CA ASN A 131 -59.05 -42.07 -26.97
C ASN A 131 -59.40 -43.58 -26.95
N HIS A 132 -59.16 -44.29 -25.84
CA HIS A 132 -59.61 -45.67 -25.66
C HIS A 132 -61.10 -45.77 -25.30
N LEU A 133 -61.62 -44.85 -24.46
CA LEU A 133 -63.00 -44.86 -23.99
C LEU A 133 -64.00 -44.26 -25.00
N MET A 134 -63.64 -43.25 -25.79
CA MET A 134 -64.41 -42.82 -26.97
C MET A 134 -64.59 -43.96 -27.99
N LYS A 135 -63.68 -44.94 -27.98
CA LYS A 135 -63.73 -46.14 -28.81
C LYS A 135 -64.67 -47.22 -28.27
N GLU A 136 -65.12 -47.10 -27.02
CA GLU A 136 -65.87 -48.14 -26.29
C GLU A 136 -67.20 -47.66 -25.69
N ARG A 137 -67.42 -46.34 -25.52
CA ARG A 137 -68.64 -45.78 -24.92
C ARG A 137 -69.24 -44.64 -25.72
N ALA A 138 -70.00 -45.02 -26.75
CA ALA A 138 -71.23 -44.30 -27.05
C ALA A 138 -72.30 -44.69 -26.01
N GLY A 139 -73.18 -43.76 -25.63
CA GLY A 139 -74.44 -44.09 -24.94
C GLY A 139 -74.53 -43.80 -23.44
N GLN A 140 -74.66 -42.50 -23.11
CA GLN A 140 -75.60 -41.94 -22.11
C GLN A 140 -75.43 -42.25 -20.60
N GLU A 141 -75.85 -41.26 -19.80
CA GLU A 141 -75.89 -41.24 -18.33
C GLU A 141 -77.32 -41.54 -17.81
N HIS A 142 -77.56 -41.43 -16.49
CA HIS A 142 -78.84 -41.79 -15.86
C HIS A 142 -79.33 -40.80 -14.79
N ASN A 143 -80.66 -40.71 -14.69
CA ASN A 143 -81.52 -40.35 -13.56
C ASN A 143 -81.44 -38.94 -12.94
N VAL A 144 -82.62 -38.29 -12.85
CA VAL A 144 -82.81 -36.86 -12.55
C VAL A 144 -82.48 -36.49 -11.09
N GLU A 145 -82.66 -37.40 -10.14
CA GLU A 145 -82.46 -37.11 -8.70
C GLU A 145 -80.98 -37.28 -8.29
N ASP A 146 -80.27 -38.20 -8.94
CA ASP A 146 -78.81 -38.24 -8.93
C ASP A 146 -78.24 -37.01 -9.68
N LEU A 147 -78.79 -36.67 -10.86
CA LEU A 147 -78.44 -35.46 -11.62
C LEU A 147 -78.65 -34.15 -10.85
N LEU A 148 -79.55 -34.08 -9.85
CA LEU A 148 -79.73 -32.87 -9.04
C LEU A 148 -78.63 -32.70 -7.99
N LYS A 149 -78.25 -33.79 -7.30
CA LYS A 149 -77.08 -33.77 -6.39
C LYS A 149 -75.79 -33.56 -7.18
N LEU A 150 -75.65 -34.28 -8.29
CA LEU A 150 -74.56 -34.09 -9.24
C LEU A 150 -74.57 -32.68 -9.81
N GLN A 151 -75.72 -32.02 -10.00
CA GLN A 151 -75.78 -30.63 -10.42
C GLN A 151 -75.29 -29.68 -9.30
N GLU A 152 -75.68 -29.89 -8.04
CA GLU A 152 -75.17 -29.11 -6.92
C GLU A 152 -73.65 -29.31 -6.75
N GLU A 153 -73.20 -30.55 -6.67
CA GLU A 153 -71.79 -30.96 -6.60
C GLU A 153 -70.97 -30.41 -7.79
N VAL A 154 -71.45 -30.57 -9.03
CA VAL A 154 -70.78 -30.00 -10.23
C VAL A 154 -70.84 -28.48 -10.25
N THR A 155 -71.81 -27.80 -9.63
CA THR A 155 -71.75 -26.34 -9.48
C THR A 155 -70.72 -25.90 -8.44
N GLU A 156 -70.55 -26.63 -7.33
CA GLU A 156 -69.47 -26.37 -6.38
C GLU A 156 -68.09 -26.67 -7.00
N GLU A 157 -67.92 -27.80 -7.69
CA GLU A 157 -66.70 -28.13 -8.44
C GLU A 157 -66.42 -27.08 -9.52
N ARG A 158 -67.43 -26.66 -10.29
CA ARG A 158 -67.30 -25.58 -11.29
C ARG A 158 -66.80 -24.29 -10.64
N ASP A 159 -67.34 -23.89 -9.49
CA ASP A 159 -66.98 -22.61 -8.86
C ASP A 159 -65.62 -22.68 -8.14
N GLN A 160 -65.24 -23.85 -7.62
CA GLN A 160 -63.88 -24.14 -7.17
C GLN A 160 -62.88 -24.09 -8.34
N LEU A 161 -63.17 -24.76 -9.46
CA LEU A 161 -62.35 -24.75 -10.68
C LEU A 161 -62.28 -23.36 -11.32
N LEU A 162 -63.35 -22.56 -11.30
CA LEU A 162 -63.32 -21.16 -11.73
C LEU A 162 -62.42 -20.31 -10.80
N SER A 163 -62.50 -20.53 -9.49
CA SER A 163 -61.59 -19.88 -8.52
C SER A 163 -60.13 -20.25 -8.78
N GLU A 164 -59.84 -21.52 -9.08
CA GLU A 164 -58.50 -21.97 -9.45
C GLU A 164 -58.04 -21.41 -10.80
N VAL A 165 -58.88 -21.43 -11.84
CA VAL A 165 -58.58 -20.83 -13.16
C VAL A 165 -58.29 -19.33 -13.04
N VAL A 166 -58.99 -18.59 -12.18
CA VAL A 166 -58.68 -17.17 -11.90
C VAL A 166 -57.31 -17.02 -11.24
N LYS A 167 -57.01 -17.80 -10.20
CA LYS A 167 -55.69 -17.80 -9.52
C LYS A 167 -54.55 -18.19 -10.47
N LEU A 168 -54.77 -19.20 -11.31
CA LEU A 168 -53.81 -19.66 -12.31
C LEU A 168 -53.56 -18.56 -13.36
N ARG A 169 -54.62 -17.92 -13.89
CA ARG A 169 -54.50 -16.79 -14.82
C ARG A 169 -53.72 -15.62 -14.22
N GLN A 170 -54.02 -15.24 -12.98
CA GLN A 170 -53.26 -14.19 -12.26
C GLN A 170 -51.78 -14.57 -12.08
N SER A 171 -51.50 -15.82 -11.69
CA SER A 171 -50.13 -16.30 -11.56
C SER A 171 -49.38 -16.39 -12.90
N LEU A 172 -50.10 -16.60 -14.00
CA LEU A 172 -49.54 -16.63 -15.35
C LEU A 172 -49.21 -15.21 -15.83
N THR A 173 -50.09 -14.23 -15.59
CA THR A 173 -49.79 -12.82 -15.89
C THR A 173 -48.57 -12.32 -15.12
N GLU A 174 -48.48 -12.59 -13.81
CA GLU A 174 -47.29 -12.27 -12.99
C GLU A 174 -46.00 -12.87 -13.57
N ILE A 175 -46.05 -14.12 -14.06
CA ILE A 175 -44.89 -14.80 -14.63
C ILE A 175 -44.51 -14.18 -15.99
N THR A 176 -45.48 -13.87 -16.85
CA THR A 176 -45.20 -13.24 -18.15
C THR A 176 -44.66 -11.80 -18.01
N GLU A 177 -45.11 -11.05 -17.00
CA GLU A 177 -44.59 -9.72 -16.70
C GLU A 177 -43.11 -9.80 -16.27
N ARG A 178 -42.79 -10.66 -15.30
CA ARG A 178 -41.40 -10.89 -14.86
C ARG A 178 -40.51 -11.44 -15.97
N GLN A 179 -41.05 -12.29 -16.86
CA GLN A 179 -40.32 -12.76 -18.02
C GLN A 179 -39.93 -11.60 -18.95
N GLN A 180 -40.86 -10.67 -19.22
CA GLN A 180 -40.57 -9.48 -20.03
C GLN A 180 -39.59 -8.51 -19.35
N GLU A 181 -39.61 -8.39 -18.02
CA GLU A 181 -38.62 -7.60 -17.26
C GLU A 181 -37.21 -8.20 -17.38
N ILE A 182 -37.08 -9.52 -17.18
CA ILE A 182 -35.81 -10.24 -17.32
C ILE A 182 -35.30 -10.19 -18.77
N GLU A 183 -36.19 -10.28 -19.76
CA GLU A 183 -35.84 -10.20 -21.18
C GLU A 183 -35.37 -8.80 -21.59
N LYS A 184 -35.97 -7.73 -21.04
CA LYS A 184 -35.46 -6.35 -21.21
C LYS A 184 -34.07 -6.19 -20.59
N ALA A 185 -33.89 -6.57 -19.33
CA ALA A 185 -32.61 -6.47 -18.63
C ALA A 185 -31.50 -7.30 -19.32
N LYS A 186 -31.84 -8.48 -19.86
CA LYS A 186 -30.95 -9.28 -20.71
C LYS A 186 -30.53 -8.51 -21.98
N ASN A 187 -31.48 -7.93 -22.69
CA ASN A 187 -31.21 -7.20 -23.94
C ASN A 187 -30.36 -5.93 -23.69
N GLU A 188 -30.59 -5.23 -22.57
CA GLU A 188 -29.78 -4.09 -22.12
C GLU A 188 -28.34 -4.51 -21.77
N ALA A 189 -28.17 -5.65 -21.08
CA ALA A 189 -26.86 -6.23 -20.81
C ALA A 189 -26.13 -6.69 -22.09
N GLU A 190 -26.83 -7.30 -23.05
CA GLU A 190 -26.25 -7.72 -24.34
C GLU A 190 -25.85 -6.51 -25.21
N GLN A 191 -26.63 -5.41 -25.19
CA GLN A 191 -26.22 -4.15 -25.83
C GLN A 191 -24.98 -3.55 -25.15
N SER A 192 -24.91 -3.59 -23.82
CA SER A 192 -23.74 -3.11 -23.06
C SER A 192 -22.47 -3.93 -23.37
N VAL A 193 -22.61 -5.25 -23.50
CA VAL A 193 -21.51 -6.14 -23.92
C VAL A 193 -21.08 -5.86 -25.36
N LEU A 194 -22.01 -5.59 -26.28
CA LEU A 194 -21.69 -5.21 -27.67
C LEU A 194 -20.93 -3.87 -27.76
N GLN A 195 -21.29 -2.89 -26.94
CA GLN A 195 -20.57 -1.61 -26.83
C GLN A 195 -19.14 -1.83 -26.31
N LEU A 196 -18.98 -2.55 -25.20
CA LEU A 196 -17.66 -2.87 -24.65
C LEU A 196 -16.78 -3.68 -25.63
N GLN A 197 -17.36 -4.56 -26.45
CA GLN A 197 -16.63 -5.26 -27.50
C GLN A 197 -16.15 -4.32 -28.62
N GLN A 198 -16.94 -3.32 -28.99
CA GLN A 198 -16.53 -2.29 -29.97
C GLN A 198 -15.42 -1.40 -29.39
N ASP A 199 -15.55 -0.95 -28.14
CA ASP A 199 -14.51 -0.17 -27.46
C ASP A 199 -13.19 -0.93 -27.36
N ILE A 200 -13.21 -2.23 -27.01
CA ILE A 200 -12.02 -3.08 -26.99
C ILE A 200 -11.36 -3.17 -28.38
N GLN A 201 -12.14 -3.32 -29.46
CA GLN A 201 -11.59 -3.32 -30.83
C GLN A 201 -10.99 -1.96 -31.22
N LEU A 202 -11.62 -0.85 -30.81
CA LEU A 202 -11.09 0.49 -31.02
C LEU A 202 -9.75 0.67 -30.29
N ARG A 203 -9.67 0.31 -28.99
CA ARG A 203 -8.44 0.39 -28.19
C ARG A 203 -7.31 -0.48 -28.76
N GLN A 204 -7.60 -1.70 -29.23
CA GLN A 204 -6.62 -2.54 -29.94
C GLN A 204 -6.12 -1.87 -31.23
N SER A 205 -7.00 -1.17 -31.96
CA SER A 205 -6.59 -0.43 -33.17
C SER A 205 -5.73 0.80 -32.85
N GLU A 206 -5.94 1.44 -31.69
CA GLU A 206 -5.13 2.55 -31.18
C GLU A 206 -3.76 2.07 -30.71
N GLU A 207 -3.69 0.98 -29.94
CA GLU A 207 -2.44 0.35 -29.49
C GLU A 207 -1.52 0.03 -30.68
N VAL A 208 -2.05 -0.58 -31.75
CA VAL A 208 -1.29 -0.89 -32.97
C VAL A 208 -0.85 0.38 -33.72
N ARG A 209 -1.59 1.50 -33.62
CA ARG A 209 -1.19 2.79 -34.20
C ARG A 209 -0.06 3.44 -33.39
N GLU A 210 -0.15 3.45 -32.06
CA GLU A 210 0.89 4.00 -31.19
C GLU A 210 2.17 3.17 -31.22
N ALA A 211 2.08 1.84 -31.29
CA ALA A 211 3.24 0.97 -31.50
C ALA A 211 4.00 1.31 -32.80
N ARG A 212 3.27 1.53 -33.91
CA ARG A 212 3.85 1.94 -35.20
C ARG A 212 4.41 3.37 -35.21
N LYS A 213 3.85 4.28 -34.40
CA LYS A 213 4.45 5.61 -34.19
C LYS A 213 5.76 5.47 -33.41
N LYS A 214 5.75 4.74 -32.29
CA LYS A 214 6.92 4.48 -31.45
C LYS A 214 8.07 3.89 -32.26
N GLU A 215 7.81 2.86 -33.08
CA GLU A 215 8.81 2.23 -33.95
C GLU A 215 9.46 3.25 -34.92
N LYS A 216 8.68 4.18 -35.48
CA LYS A 216 9.22 5.26 -36.32
C LYS A 216 10.12 6.20 -35.53
N MET A 217 9.65 6.72 -34.39
CA MET A 217 10.44 7.62 -33.54
C MET A 217 11.73 6.96 -33.04
N GLU A 218 11.71 5.66 -32.71
CA GLU A 218 12.90 4.89 -32.35
C GLU A 218 13.89 4.73 -33.50
N ASN A 219 13.41 4.60 -34.74
CA ASN A 219 14.28 4.49 -35.92
C ASN A 219 14.83 5.86 -36.35
N GLU A 220 14.04 6.93 -36.24
CA GLU A 220 14.50 8.32 -36.39
C GLU A 220 15.58 8.66 -35.35
N LEU A 221 15.39 8.27 -34.08
CA LEU A 221 16.39 8.43 -33.03
C LEU A 221 17.68 7.66 -33.30
N LYS A 222 17.62 6.41 -33.78
CA LYS A 222 18.80 5.63 -34.19
C LYS A 222 19.56 6.31 -35.33
N ASN A 223 18.85 6.86 -36.32
CA ASN A 223 19.46 7.58 -37.43
C ASN A 223 20.16 8.86 -36.94
N LEU A 224 19.51 9.67 -36.09
CA LEU A 224 20.08 10.89 -35.52
C LEU A 224 21.31 10.60 -34.63
N LEU A 225 21.32 9.50 -33.88
CA LEU A 225 22.50 9.05 -33.13
C LEU A 225 23.65 8.67 -34.06
N ALA A 226 23.38 7.92 -35.14
CA ALA A 226 24.40 7.57 -36.13
C ALA A 226 24.92 8.81 -36.88
N GLU A 227 24.08 9.80 -37.18
CA GLU A 227 24.50 11.08 -37.75
C GLU A 227 25.38 11.88 -36.77
N MET A 228 25.01 11.92 -35.48
CA MET A 228 25.80 12.55 -34.43
C MET A 228 27.19 11.91 -34.29
N ASP A 229 27.28 10.58 -34.26
CA ASP A 229 28.55 9.84 -34.18
C ASP A 229 29.43 10.10 -35.41
N ASN A 230 28.84 10.14 -36.61
CA ASN A 230 29.55 10.52 -37.84
C ASN A 230 30.07 11.97 -37.78
N LYS A 231 29.27 12.92 -37.27
CA LYS A 231 29.69 14.32 -37.10
C LYS A 231 30.78 14.46 -36.03
N GLN A 232 30.72 13.68 -34.95
CA GLN A 232 31.77 13.64 -33.94
C GLN A 232 33.09 13.10 -34.52
N ALA A 233 33.04 12.07 -35.38
CA ALA A 233 34.20 11.56 -36.09
C ALA A 233 34.76 12.54 -37.14
N GLU A 234 33.92 13.35 -37.80
CA GLU A 234 34.36 14.48 -38.63
C GLU A 234 35.06 15.57 -37.80
N VAL A 235 34.49 15.96 -36.66
CA VAL A 235 35.08 16.95 -35.74
C VAL A 235 36.44 16.50 -35.23
N GLN A 236 36.60 15.22 -34.85
CA GLN A 236 37.89 14.66 -34.44
C GLN A 236 38.94 14.71 -35.57
N LYS A 237 38.55 14.40 -36.82
CA LYS A 237 39.45 14.51 -37.99
C LYS A 237 39.88 15.96 -38.23
N LEU A 238 38.96 16.91 -38.14
CA LEU A 238 39.24 18.33 -38.29
C LEU A 238 40.12 18.88 -37.16
N GLN A 239 39.91 18.43 -35.91
CA GLN A 239 40.79 18.75 -34.77
C GLN A 239 42.23 18.26 -35.01
N GLN A 240 42.40 17.02 -35.49
CA GLN A 240 43.74 16.50 -35.84
C GLN A 240 44.40 17.29 -36.98
N GLN A 241 43.64 17.68 -38.01
CA GLN A 241 44.16 18.54 -39.09
C GLN A 241 44.58 19.92 -38.57
N ILE A 242 43.79 20.52 -37.67
CA ILE A 242 44.13 21.80 -37.03
C ILE A 242 45.44 21.68 -36.22
N GLU A 243 45.64 20.60 -35.46
CA GLU A 243 46.88 20.43 -34.69
C GLU A 243 48.10 20.23 -35.58
N ASN A 244 47.99 19.39 -36.62
CA ASN A 244 49.06 19.22 -37.62
C ASN A 244 49.44 20.57 -38.26
N ASN A 245 48.44 21.37 -38.64
CA ASN A 245 48.65 22.68 -39.26
C ASN A 245 49.33 23.69 -38.30
N LYS A 246 49.04 23.63 -36.98
CA LYS A 246 49.75 24.43 -35.98
C LYS A 246 51.23 24.02 -35.88
N GLU A 247 51.53 22.73 -35.92
CA GLU A 247 52.93 22.29 -35.91
C GLU A 247 53.69 22.77 -37.15
N GLU A 248 53.08 22.71 -38.33
CA GLU A 248 53.67 23.24 -39.57
C GLU A 248 53.84 24.76 -39.51
N GLN A 249 52.84 25.49 -39.00
CA GLN A 249 52.95 26.93 -38.76
C GLN A 249 54.11 27.27 -37.81
N LEU A 250 54.29 26.51 -36.71
CA LEU A 250 55.38 26.70 -35.76
C LEU A 250 56.75 26.41 -36.39
N LYS A 251 56.87 25.34 -37.19
CA LYS A 251 58.08 25.00 -37.95
C LYS A 251 58.44 26.13 -38.93
N ILE A 252 57.46 26.67 -39.67
CA ILE A 252 57.65 27.80 -40.59
C ILE A 252 58.02 29.09 -39.83
N GLN A 253 57.40 29.34 -38.67
CA GLN A 253 57.70 30.51 -37.84
C GLN A 253 59.14 30.48 -37.29
N ASN A 254 59.61 29.31 -36.85
CA ASN A 254 61.00 29.13 -36.39
C ASN A 254 61.99 29.38 -37.53
N ASN A 255 61.77 28.75 -38.70
CA ASN A 255 62.58 28.98 -39.90
C ASN A 255 62.62 30.47 -40.29
N LEU A 256 61.49 31.18 -40.17
CA LEU A 256 61.43 32.63 -40.45
C LEU A 256 62.21 33.46 -39.43
N THR A 257 62.26 33.06 -38.15
CA THR A 257 63.11 33.74 -37.15
C THR A 257 64.60 33.50 -37.38
N GLU A 258 65.00 32.28 -37.76
CA GLU A 258 66.38 31.97 -38.14
C GLU A 258 66.81 32.78 -39.36
N GLN A 259 65.98 32.81 -40.41
CA GLN A 259 66.24 33.62 -41.61
C GLN A 259 66.30 35.12 -41.32
N LYS A 260 65.56 35.64 -40.33
CA LYS A 260 65.69 37.05 -39.92
C LYS A 260 67.03 37.34 -39.26
N ILE A 261 67.51 36.46 -38.38
CA ILE A 261 68.82 36.60 -37.73
C ILE A 261 69.94 36.61 -38.79
N LEU A 262 69.93 35.66 -39.72
CA LEU A 262 70.91 35.58 -40.82
C LEU A 262 70.87 36.83 -41.73
N ASN A 263 69.69 37.38 -42.02
CA ASN A 263 69.56 38.63 -42.80
C ASN A 263 70.02 39.87 -42.02
N GLU A 264 69.82 39.91 -40.70
CA GLU A 264 70.39 40.97 -39.86
C GLU A 264 71.92 40.91 -39.77
N GLU A 265 72.50 39.71 -39.71
CA GLU A 265 73.94 39.48 -39.72
C GLU A 265 74.55 39.92 -41.07
N ALA A 266 74.02 39.42 -42.19
CA ALA A 266 74.41 39.86 -43.52
C ALA A 266 74.18 41.38 -43.75
N GLY A 267 73.14 41.95 -43.16
CA GLY A 267 72.89 43.39 -43.17
C GLY A 267 73.97 44.19 -42.41
N LYS A 268 74.42 43.70 -41.25
CA LYS A 268 75.51 44.30 -40.46
C LYS A 268 76.85 44.20 -41.21
N GLU A 269 77.11 43.09 -41.92
CA GLU A 269 78.28 42.95 -42.79
C GLU A 269 78.23 43.92 -43.99
N LEU A 270 77.07 44.04 -44.64
CA LEU A 270 76.88 44.98 -45.75
C LEU A 270 77.11 46.44 -45.30
N GLU A 271 76.62 46.82 -44.11
CA GLU A 271 76.79 48.18 -43.58
C GLU A 271 78.25 48.49 -43.23
N GLN A 272 78.99 47.49 -42.69
CA GLN A 272 80.44 47.59 -42.48
C GLN A 272 81.20 47.74 -43.81
N LEU A 273 80.81 46.98 -44.84
CA LEU A 273 81.39 47.09 -46.17
C LEU A 273 81.09 48.44 -46.82
N LYS A 274 79.86 48.98 -46.69
CA LYS A 274 79.50 50.34 -47.14
C LYS A 274 80.37 51.39 -46.45
N MET A 275 80.43 51.42 -45.12
CA MET A 275 81.25 52.40 -44.41
C MET A 275 82.76 52.28 -44.71
N LYS A 276 83.24 51.09 -45.06
CA LYS A 276 84.61 50.91 -45.55
C LYS A 276 84.78 51.48 -46.97
N ASN A 277 83.80 51.28 -47.83
CA ASN A 277 83.79 51.78 -49.21
C ASN A 277 83.68 53.31 -49.23
N GLU A 278 82.75 53.90 -48.47
CA GLU A 278 82.56 55.35 -48.34
C GLU A 278 83.80 56.08 -47.83
N LYS A 279 84.58 55.47 -46.93
CA LYS A 279 85.89 56.01 -46.51
C LYS A 279 86.89 56.04 -47.65
N LEU A 280 86.99 54.95 -48.43
CA LEU A 280 87.83 54.90 -49.63
C LEU A 280 87.36 55.91 -50.69
N THR A 281 86.04 56.13 -50.84
CA THR A 281 85.49 57.16 -51.72
C THR A 281 85.85 58.56 -51.23
N GLN A 282 85.71 58.86 -49.93
CA GLN A 282 86.10 60.16 -49.37
C GLN A 282 87.61 60.42 -49.45
N GLU A 283 88.45 59.41 -49.25
CA GLU A 283 89.89 59.48 -49.45
C GLU A 283 90.22 59.79 -50.92
N SER A 284 89.53 59.17 -51.88
CA SER A 284 89.65 59.45 -53.31
C SER A 284 89.10 60.84 -53.70
N GLU A 285 87.98 61.27 -53.13
CA GLU A 285 87.34 62.55 -53.44
C GLU A 285 88.15 63.73 -52.88
N GLN A 286 88.67 63.61 -51.65
CA GLN A 286 89.57 64.61 -51.07
C GLN A 286 90.89 64.74 -51.85
N GLN A 287 91.39 63.67 -52.48
CA GLN A 287 92.51 63.76 -53.42
C GLN A 287 92.14 64.43 -54.76
N SER A 288 90.86 64.37 -55.18
CA SER A 288 90.38 64.92 -56.45
C SER A 288 89.93 66.39 -56.39
N GLY A 289 89.73 66.96 -55.20
CA GLY A 289 89.09 68.25 -54.94
C GLY A 289 89.86 69.52 -55.37
N CYS A 290 90.63 69.50 -56.46
CA CYS A 290 91.37 70.67 -56.94
C CYS A 290 91.50 70.74 -58.48
N LYS A 291 90.89 71.79 -59.06
CA LYS A 291 91.06 72.38 -60.42
C LYS A 291 90.33 71.75 -61.64
N ILE A 292 89.28 72.47 -62.05
CA ILE A 292 89.05 73.02 -63.43
C ILE A 292 88.37 72.14 -64.52
N CYS A 293 87.45 72.78 -65.28
CA CYS A 293 86.80 72.37 -66.57
C CYS A 293 85.75 71.22 -66.54
N LEU A 294 84.72 71.16 -67.40
CA LEU A 294 84.14 72.11 -68.40
C LEU A 294 82.63 71.80 -68.68
N GLN A 295 82.00 72.56 -69.59
CA GLN A 295 80.55 72.56 -69.89
C GLN A 295 80.12 71.57 -71.00
N LEU A 296 78.81 71.23 -71.09
CA LEU A 296 78.00 71.32 -72.35
C LEU A 296 76.50 70.92 -72.21
N ILE A 297 75.66 71.54 -73.07
CA ILE A 297 74.31 71.14 -73.59
C ILE A 297 73.06 71.21 -72.68
N LYS A 298 72.02 71.89 -73.22
CA LYS A 298 70.57 71.74 -72.92
C LYS A 298 69.73 72.18 -74.13
N LEU A 299 68.48 71.70 -74.19
CA LEU A 299 67.31 72.21 -74.95
C LEU A 299 67.13 71.85 -76.45
N VAL A 300 65.96 71.28 -76.80
CA VAL A 300 64.94 71.75 -77.80
C VAL A 300 63.77 70.73 -77.88
N ILE A 301 62.56 71.16 -78.28
CA ILE A 301 61.29 70.39 -78.20
C ILE A 301 60.41 70.62 -79.47
N SER A 302 59.63 69.60 -79.87
CA SER A 302 58.36 69.63 -80.65
C SER A 302 58.30 69.26 -82.16
N HIS A 303 57.10 68.74 -82.52
CA HIS A 303 56.39 68.62 -83.82
C HIS A 303 56.77 67.62 -84.95
N GLN A 304 55.87 66.62 -85.10
CA GLN A 304 55.34 66.02 -86.35
C GLN A 304 53.86 65.63 -86.08
N GLY A 305 52.92 65.39 -87.00
CA GLY A 305 52.82 65.52 -88.47
C GLY A 305 51.50 64.86 -88.96
N PHE A 306 50.78 65.42 -89.97
CA PHE A 306 49.40 64.98 -90.31
C PHE A 306 49.06 65.02 -91.82
N LEU A 307 48.47 63.95 -92.38
CA LEU A 307 48.10 63.70 -93.81
C LEU A 307 47.03 62.55 -93.87
N LYS A 308 46.29 62.16 -94.95
CA LYS A 308 46.17 62.56 -96.38
C LYS A 308 44.87 62.02 -97.08
N SER A 309 44.05 62.90 -97.69
CA SER A 309 43.53 62.80 -99.11
C SER A 309 42.60 61.64 -99.61
N PRO A 310 42.07 61.65 -100.87
CA PRO A 310 41.24 62.68 -101.55
C PRO A 310 40.15 62.13 -102.54
N LEU A 311 39.43 63.01 -103.29
CA LEU A 311 39.14 62.85 -104.75
C LEU A 311 38.68 64.17 -105.45
N LYS A 312 38.08 64.12 -106.66
CA LYS A 312 37.84 65.27 -107.61
C LYS A 312 36.70 65.02 -108.63
N ILE A 313 36.39 66.02 -109.49
CA ILE A 313 35.58 66.11 -110.76
C ILE A 313 34.40 67.13 -110.64
N VAL A 314 34.05 68.13 -111.52
CA VAL A 314 34.35 68.60 -112.92
C VAL A 314 33.28 68.16 -113.98
N SER A 315 32.77 68.90 -114.99
CA SER A 315 33.01 70.22 -115.66
C SER A 315 31.67 70.86 -116.19
N ALA A 316 31.71 72.06 -116.82
CA ALA A 316 30.54 72.76 -117.42
C ALA A 316 30.90 73.70 -118.62
N PHE A 317 29.91 74.20 -119.40
CA PHE A 317 29.87 75.42 -120.28
C PHE A 317 28.41 75.64 -120.82
N LEU A 318 27.83 76.75 -121.34
CA LEU A 318 28.19 78.07 -121.95
C LEU A 318 28.34 78.09 -123.51
N THR A 319 27.76 79.01 -124.34
CA THR A 319 26.79 80.14 -124.15
C THR A 319 26.16 80.68 -125.48
N ALA A 320 25.07 81.49 -125.39
CA ALA A 320 24.60 82.59 -126.31
C ALA A 320 23.86 82.31 -127.67
N VAL A 321 23.06 83.29 -128.17
CA VAL A 321 22.14 83.21 -129.35
C VAL A 321 21.85 84.61 -130.01
N PRO A 322 21.84 84.78 -131.37
CA PRO A 322 21.44 86.06 -132.02
C PRO A 322 20.58 86.03 -133.33
N PHE A 323 19.30 86.44 -133.22
CA PHE A 323 18.55 87.46 -134.02
C PHE A 323 18.56 87.60 -135.60
N LYS A 324 17.32 87.63 -136.18
CA LYS A 324 16.76 88.63 -137.16
C LYS A 324 16.91 88.47 -138.74
N PRO A 325 16.15 89.22 -139.62
CA PRO A 325 15.17 88.56 -140.55
C PRO A 325 14.82 89.21 -141.97
N ARG A 326 13.84 88.59 -142.67
CA ARG A 326 12.69 89.20 -143.46
C ARG A 326 12.88 89.62 -144.96
N ILE A 327 11.71 89.74 -145.66
CA ILE A 327 11.37 90.39 -146.97
C ILE A 327 11.30 89.39 -148.17
N TYR A 328 10.11 88.92 -148.62
CA TYR A 328 9.08 89.47 -149.57
C TYR A 328 9.50 89.43 -151.07
N SER A 329 8.66 89.11 -152.07
CA SER A 329 7.24 88.64 -152.15
C SER A 329 6.87 88.11 -153.57
N LEU A 330 5.62 87.61 -153.76
CA LEU A 330 4.96 87.12 -155.00
C LEU A 330 5.40 85.71 -155.49
N SER A 331 4.52 84.82 -155.98
CA SER A 331 3.08 84.91 -156.31
C SER A 331 2.17 83.91 -155.53
N ALA A 332 0.91 84.29 -155.34
CA ALA A 332 -0.03 83.68 -154.38
C ALA A 332 -0.77 82.43 -154.92
N PHE A 333 -0.03 81.36 -155.20
CA PHE A 333 -0.59 80.00 -155.29
C PHE A 333 0.46 78.95 -154.90
N SER A 334 1.73 79.17 -155.29
CA SER A 334 2.87 78.45 -154.69
C SER A 334 3.00 78.78 -153.19
N LEU A 335 2.69 80.02 -152.80
CA LEU A 335 2.74 80.45 -151.40
C LEU A 335 1.78 79.63 -150.52
N ASP A 336 0.54 79.44 -150.94
CA ASP A 336 -0.47 78.74 -150.13
C ASP A 336 -0.19 77.24 -150.06
N LEU A 337 0.33 76.64 -151.13
CA LEU A 337 0.78 75.24 -151.16
C LEU A 337 2.04 75.04 -150.28
N GLU A 338 2.92 76.02 -150.20
CA GLU A 338 4.11 75.97 -149.35
C GLU A 338 3.80 76.32 -147.88
N ILE A 339 2.82 77.19 -147.61
CA ILE A 339 2.23 77.41 -146.29
C ILE A 339 1.54 76.12 -145.83
N ALA A 340 0.72 75.48 -146.66
CA ALA A 340 0.07 74.21 -146.34
C ALA A 340 1.09 73.08 -146.07
N LYS A 341 2.19 73.01 -146.83
CA LYS A 341 3.30 72.08 -146.54
C LYS A 341 4.01 72.40 -145.22
N LYS A 342 4.33 73.67 -144.97
CA LYS A 342 4.95 74.11 -143.70
C LYS A 342 4.02 73.86 -142.50
N GLN A 343 2.72 74.04 -142.68
CA GLN A 343 1.70 73.70 -141.69
C GLN A 343 1.65 72.19 -141.47
N ALA A 344 1.60 71.37 -142.53
CA ALA A 344 1.66 69.91 -142.40
C ALA A 344 2.96 69.40 -141.75
N ASP A 345 4.12 70.05 -142.00
CA ASP A 345 5.38 69.76 -141.31
C ASP A 345 5.35 70.18 -139.83
N ILE A 346 4.64 71.26 -139.48
CA ILE A 346 4.39 71.68 -138.09
C ILE A 346 3.44 70.68 -137.41
N ASP A 347 2.32 70.34 -138.05
CA ASP A 347 1.31 69.41 -137.55
C ASP A 347 1.85 67.99 -137.41
N LYS A 348 2.78 67.59 -138.30
CA LYS A 348 3.54 66.35 -138.13
C LYS A 348 4.47 66.42 -136.93
N ARG A 349 5.19 67.53 -136.71
CA ARG A 349 6.08 67.70 -135.54
C ARG A 349 5.32 67.75 -134.21
N THR A 350 4.13 68.37 -134.18
CA THR A 350 3.25 68.33 -133.00
C THR A 350 2.68 66.93 -132.81
N THR A 351 2.27 66.23 -133.87
CA THR A 351 1.83 64.83 -133.79
C THR A 351 2.95 63.90 -133.28
N ASP A 352 4.15 63.97 -133.85
CA ASP A 352 5.33 63.21 -133.40
C ASP A 352 5.73 63.56 -131.95
N GLY A 353 5.49 64.80 -131.52
CA GLY A 353 5.62 65.24 -130.12
C GLY A 353 4.59 64.57 -129.21
N LEU A 354 3.30 64.70 -129.53
CA LEU A 354 2.18 64.09 -128.81
C LEU A 354 2.27 62.56 -128.75
N VAL A 355 2.82 61.91 -129.78
CA VAL A 355 3.12 60.47 -129.79
C VAL A 355 4.16 60.14 -128.72
N ARG A 356 5.26 60.89 -128.62
CA ARG A 356 6.30 60.69 -127.59
C ARG A 356 5.78 60.99 -126.19
N GLU A 357 4.99 62.04 -126.03
CA GLU A 357 4.33 62.37 -124.75
C GLU A 357 3.39 61.25 -124.33
N ARG A 358 2.53 60.75 -125.24
CA ARG A 358 1.66 59.59 -125.01
C ARG A 358 2.45 58.34 -124.62
N ASP A 359 3.58 58.05 -125.27
CA ASP A 359 4.40 56.87 -124.95
C ASP A 359 5.16 57.02 -123.62
N MET A 360 5.65 58.23 -123.30
CA MET A 360 6.22 58.54 -121.98
C MET A 360 5.16 58.45 -120.87
N LEU A 361 3.96 58.97 -121.09
CA LEU A 361 2.83 58.88 -120.18
C LEU A 361 2.39 57.42 -119.99
N ASN A 362 2.31 56.62 -121.06
CA ASN A 362 2.00 55.20 -120.98
C ASN A 362 3.09 54.41 -120.22
N GLN A 363 4.38 54.67 -120.48
CA GLN A 363 5.46 54.03 -119.74
C GLN A 363 5.44 54.42 -118.24
N ASN A 364 5.08 55.67 -117.92
CA ASN A 364 4.93 56.12 -116.53
C ASN A 364 3.66 55.56 -115.87
N LEU A 365 2.56 55.40 -116.60
CA LEU A 365 1.35 54.71 -116.16
C LEU A 365 1.68 53.25 -115.80
N ILE A 366 2.37 52.51 -116.67
CA ILE A 366 2.79 51.13 -116.41
C ILE A 366 3.69 51.04 -115.17
N LYS A 367 4.64 51.97 -114.98
CA LYS A 367 5.47 52.04 -113.76
C LYS A 367 4.60 52.27 -112.51
N ALA A 368 3.63 53.18 -112.57
CA ALA A 368 2.71 53.47 -111.47
C ALA A 368 1.81 52.28 -111.15
N THR A 369 1.20 51.63 -112.15
CA THR A 369 0.40 50.41 -112.00
C THR A 369 1.22 49.29 -111.35
N ASN A 370 2.46 49.07 -111.79
CA ASN A 370 3.36 48.07 -111.21
C ASN A 370 3.78 48.40 -109.76
N ALA A 371 3.93 49.68 -109.41
CA ALA A 371 4.19 50.10 -108.03
C ALA A 371 2.95 49.89 -107.14
N THR A 372 1.76 50.28 -107.62
CA THR A 372 0.48 50.05 -106.94
C THR A 372 0.20 48.56 -106.74
N GLN A 373 0.49 47.72 -107.74
CA GLN A 373 0.33 46.26 -107.61
C GLN A 373 1.23 45.68 -106.51
N LYS A 374 2.51 46.07 -106.46
CA LYS A 374 3.42 45.68 -105.37
C LYS A 374 2.91 46.12 -104.00
N GLN A 375 2.35 47.33 -103.90
CA GLN A 375 1.76 47.82 -102.66
C GLN A 375 0.51 47.03 -102.25
N ILE A 376 -0.35 46.68 -103.21
CA ILE A 376 -1.53 45.82 -102.99
C ILE A 376 -1.11 44.44 -102.45
N ASP A 377 -0.10 43.82 -103.05
CA ASP A 377 0.34 42.48 -102.62
C ASP A 377 1.08 42.49 -101.28
N LEU A 378 1.81 43.57 -100.97
CA LEU A 378 2.37 43.81 -99.63
C LEU A 378 1.27 43.99 -98.57
N VAL A 379 0.21 44.74 -98.88
CA VAL A 379 -0.95 44.92 -97.98
C VAL A 379 -1.68 43.60 -97.74
N LYS A 380 -1.86 42.74 -98.77
CA LYS A 380 -2.42 41.38 -98.58
C LYS A 380 -1.59 40.55 -97.61
N LEU A 381 -0.25 40.57 -97.75
CA LEU A 381 0.65 39.82 -96.88
C LEU A 381 0.63 40.33 -95.43
N HIS A 382 0.54 41.65 -95.23
CA HIS A 382 0.36 42.21 -93.89
C HIS A 382 -1.01 41.88 -93.28
N GLU A 383 -2.10 41.87 -94.06
CA GLU A 383 -3.43 41.49 -93.57
C GLU A 383 -3.50 39.99 -93.20
N GLN A 384 -2.85 39.10 -93.98
CA GLN A 384 -2.67 37.70 -93.60
C GLN A 384 -1.86 37.53 -92.31
N SER A 385 -0.74 38.25 -92.18
CA SER A 385 0.07 38.24 -90.95
C SER A 385 -0.70 38.76 -89.73
N LYS A 386 -1.55 39.77 -89.92
CA LYS A 386 -2.45 40.32 -88.89
C LYS A 386 -3.48 39.28 -88.45
N GLN A 387 -4.17 38.62 -89.39
CA GLN A 387 -5.16 37.57 -89.08
C GLN A 387 -4.54 36.37 -88.34
N HIS A 388 -3.29 36.02 -88.67
CA HIS A 388 -2.54 35.01 -87.94
C HIS A 388 -2.27 35.42 -86.48
N LEU A 389 -1.73 36.63 -86.26
CA LEU A 389 -1.47 37.18 -84.92
C LEU A 389 -2.76 37.38 -84.10
N GLU A 390 -3.85 37.82 -84.73
CA GLU A 390 -5.18 37.93 -84.10
C GLU A 390 -5.69 36.56 -83.63
N SER A 391 -5.41 35.49 -84.39
CA SER A 391 -5.75 34.11 -84.02
C SER A 391 -4.90 33.59 -82.86
N GLU A 392 -3.59 33.88 -82.86
CA GLU A 392 -2.70 33.55 -81.73
C GLU A 392 -3.12 34.27 -80.45
N ILE A 393 -3.39 35.58 -80.51
CA ILE A 393 -3.87 36.38 -79.37
C ILE A 393 -5.17 35.82 -78.80
N GLN A 394 -6.10 35.34 -79.65
CA GLN A 394 -7.31 34.64 -79.19
C GLN A 394 -6.98 33.31 -78.48
N SER A 395 -6.05 32.52 -79.03
CA SER A 395 -5.59 31.27 -78.41
C SER A 395 -4.97 31.49 -77.04
N TYR A 396 -4.02 32.43 -76.92
CA TYR A 396 -3.41 32.81 -75.63
C TYR A 396 -4.44 33.38 -74.64
N LYS A 397 -5.44 34.12 -75.10
CA LYS A 397 -6.53 34.63 -74.25
C LYS A 397 -7.41 33.51 -73.69
N ILE A 398 -7.70 32.48 -74.49
CA ILE A 398 -8.42 31.28 -74.05
C ILE A 398 -7.58 30.48 -73.05
N GLU A 399 -6.28 30.29 -73.31
CA GLU A 399 -5.41 29.56 -72.40
C GLU A 399 -5.24 30.29 -71.05
N ALA A 400 -5.04 31.61 -71.07
CA ALA A 400 -5.02 32.43 -69.85
C ALA A 400 -6.33 32.33 -69.04
N GLN A 401 -7.48 32.11 -69.69
CA GLN A 401 -8.75 31.83 -69.00
C GLN A 401 -8.81 30.42 -68.39
N LYS A 402 -8.20 29.40 -69.00
CA LYS A 402 -8.07 28.06 -68.39
C LYS A 402 -7.16 28.12 -67.17
N GLN A 403 -5.97 28.72 -67.31
CA GLN A 403 -4.99 28.82 -66.22
C GLN A 403 -5.57 29.54 -64.99
N ARG A 404 -6.35 30.61 -65.18
CA ARG A 404 -7.08 31.28 -64.08
C ARG A 404 -8.07 30.37 -63.35
N LYS A 405 -8.75 29.46 -64.04
CA LYS A 405 -9.65 28.47 -63.41
C LYS A 405 -8.89 27.41 -62.62
N ILE A 406 -7.74 26.97 -63.13
CA ILE A 406 -6.86 26.01 -62.45
C ILE A 406 -6.30 26.64 -61.17
N ILE A 407 -5.79 27.88 -61.25
CA ILE A 407 -5.32 28.63 -60.08
C ILE A 407 -6.41 28.75 -59.02
N TYR A 408 -7.62 29.21 -59.39
CA TYR A 408 -8.73 29.35 -58.45
C TYR A 408 -9.12 28.03 -57.75
N GLN A 409 -9.07 26.91 -58.47
CA GLN A 409 -9.33 25.58 -57.89
C GLN A 409 -8.21 25.16 -56.91
N LEU A 410 -6.95 25.37 -57.26
CA LEU A 410 -5.80 25.09 -56.39
C LEU A 410 -5.77 26.00 -55.14
N GLU A 411 -6.21 27.26 -55.27
CA GLU A 411 -6.36 28.17 -54.12
C GLU A 411 -7.46 27.68 -53.16
N LYS A 412 -8.60 27.21 -53.70
CA LYS A 412 -9.66 26.61 -52.90
C LYS A 412 -9.22 25.32 -52.19
N GLU A 413 -8.45 24.46 -52.87
CA GLU A 413 -7.89 23.23 -52.29
C GLU A 413 -6.87 23.55 -51.19
N ARG A 414 -5.95 24.50 -51.44
CA ARG A 414 -5.03 25.04 -50.42
C ARG A 414 -5.78 25.49 -49.18
N ASP A 415 -6.87 26.25 -49.34
CA ASP A 415 -7.61 26.81 -48.21
C ASP A 415 -8.40 25.73 -47.44
N SER A 416 -8.86 24.65 -48.10
CA SER A 416 -9.38 23.45 -47.42
C SER A 416 -8.29 22.79 -46.56
N PHE A 417 -7.11 22.52 -47.13
CA PHE A 417 -6.01 21.90 -46.39
C PHE A 417 -5.49 22.78 -45.24
N ILE A 418 -5.54 24.11 -45.36
CA ILE A 418 -5.25 25.05 -44.26
C ILE A 418 -6.29 24.90 -43.13
N HIS A 419 -7.57 24.77 -43.45
CA HIS A 419 -8.63 24.57 -42.47
C HIS A 419 -8.50 23.21 -41.76
N GLU A 420 -8.35 22.11 -42.52
CA GLU A 420 -8.13 20.75 -42.01
C GLU A 420 -6.88 20.67 -41.12
N THR A 421 -5.77 21.29 -41.54
CA THR A 421 -4.54 21.39 -40.75
C THR A 421 -4.75 22.17 -39.45
N SER A 422 -5.63 23.18 -39.46
CA SER A 422 -5.93 23.99 -38.27
C SER A 422 -6.82 23.23 -37.28
N GLU A 423 -7.85 22.53 -37.75
CA GLU A 423 -8.64 21.63 -36.91
C GLU A 423 -7.78 20.54 -36.27
N LEU A 424 -6.88 19.92 -37.04
CA LEU A 424 -6.01 18.86 -36.53
C LEU A 424 -5.04 19.39 -35.47
N LYS A 425 -4.52 20.61 -35.63
CA LYS A 425 -3.72 21.28 -34.60
C LYS A 425 -4.52 21.56 -33.33
N GLU A 426 -5.76 22.03 -33.45
CA GLU A 426 -6.63 22.26 -32.27
C GLU A 426 -6.98 20.94 -31.57
N LYS A 427 -7.31 19.90 -32.32
CA LYS A 427 -7.55 18.54 -31.80
C LYS A 427 -6.32 18.03 -31.05
N ILE A 428 -5.11 18.14 -31.61
CA ILE A 428 -3.85 17.78 -30.94
C ILE A 428 -3.65 18.59 -29.65
N LEU A 429 -3.84 19.91 -29.69
CA LEU A 429 -3.67 20.79 -28.53
C LEU A 429 -4.65 20.45 -27.39
N ASN A 430 -5.85 19.97 -27.68
CA ASN A 430 -6.79 19.53 -26.66
C ASN A 430 -6.38 18.17 -26.06
N HIS A 431 -6.00 17.18 -26.89
CA HIS A 431 -5.47 15.90 -26.39
C HIS A 431 -4.21 16.08 -25.52
N MET A 432 -3.37 17.10 -25.79
CA MET A 432 -2.23 17.43 -24.94
C MET A 432 -2.66 17.91 -23.54
N LYS A 433 -3.71 18.72 -23.42
CA LYS A 433 -4.26 19.13 -22.11
C LYS A 433 -4.86 17.95 -21.36
N ASP A 434 -5.57 17.07 -22.07
CA ASP A 434 -6.16 15.87 -21.47
C ASP A 434 -5.05 14.93 -20.93
N LEU A 435 -3.93 14.80 -21.66
CA LEU A 435 -2.74 14.10 -21.18
C LEU A 435 -2.09 14.78 -19.97
N GLU A 436 -2.00 16.11 -19.91
CA GLU A 436 -1.51 16.84 -18.72
C GLU A 436 -2.42 16.61 -17.49
N ILE A 437 -3.75 16.61 -17.68
CA ILE A 437 -4.73 16.32 -16.63
C ILE A 437 -4.58 14.87 -16.13
N HIS A 438 -4.47 13.89 -17.04
CA HIS A 438 -4.25 12.49 -16.66
C HIS A 438 -2.89 12.27 -15.99
N GLN A 439 -1.83 12.96 -16.42
CA GLN A 439 -0.53 12.91 -15.76
C GLN A 439 -0.59 13.45 -14.33
N MET A 440 -1.36 14.52 -14.09
CA MET A 440 -1.62 15.03 -12.74
C MET A 440 -2.40 14.03 -11.88
N GLN A 441 -3.46 13.40 -12.43
CA GLN A 441 -4.23 12.35 -11.74
C GLN A 441 -3.35 11.15 -11.34
N ILE A 442 -2.47 10.69 -12.23
CA ILE A 442 -1.50 9.62 -11.94
C ILE A 442 -0.60 10.01 -10.76
N CYS A 443 -0.04 11.22 -10.77
CA CYS A 443 0.79 11.73 -9.68
C CYS A 443 0.05 11.79 -8.33
N ASP A 444 -1.27 12.02 -8.31
CA ASP A 444 -2.07 12.01 -7.08
C ASP A 444 -2.40 10.59 -6.59
N TYR A 445 -2.72 9.66 -7.50
CA TYR A 445 -2.86 8.24 -7.15
C TYR A 445 -1.55 7.63 -6.64
N GLU A 446 -0.40 8.00 -7.20
CA GLU A 446 0.92 7.58 -6.69
C GLU A 446 1.17 8.04 -5.24
N LYS A 447 0.80 9.28 -4.90
CA LYS A 447 0.88 9.80 -3.52
C LYS A 447 -0.03 9.01 -2.58
N GLU A 448 -1.26 8.71 -3.00
CA GLU A 448 -2.17 7.90 -2.17
C GLU A 448 -1.61 6.48 -1.98
N ILE A 449 -1.13 5.82 -3.03
CA ILE A 449 -0.51 4.50 -2.93
C ILE A 449 0.66 4.52 -1.93
N GLN A 450 1.54 5.53 -1.98
CA GLN A 450 2.63 5.69 -1.00
C GLN A 450 2.10 5.81 0.45
N VAL A 451 1.02 6.57 0.66
CA VAL A 451 0.36 6.71 1.97
C VAL A 451 -0.24 5.38 2.46
N GLN A 452 -0.89 4.61 1.59
CA GLN A 452 -1.44 3.29 1.96
C GLN A 452 -0.32 2.27 2.23
N VAL A 453 0.75 2.25 1.44
CA VAL A 453 1.95 1.42 1.67
C VAL A 453 2.62 1.73 3.01
N PHE A 454 2.71 3.02 3.40
CA PHE A 454 3.23 3.40 4.70
C PHE A 454 2.36 2.88 5.86
N LYS A 455 1.02 2.98 5.76
CA LYS A 455 0.09 2.42 6.76
C LYS A 455 0.23 0.90 6.87
N LEU A 456 0.31 0.19 5.73
CA LEU A 456 0.45 -1.27 5.71
C LEU A 456 1.77 -1.70 6.37
N LYS A 457 2.87 -1.01 6.09
CA LYS A 457 4.16 -1.25 6.77
C LYS A 457 4.10 -0.96 8.28
N GLN A 458 3.37 0.08 8.70
CA GLN A 458 3.13 0.36 10.12
C GLN A 458 2.31 -0.75 10.80
N GLN A 459 1.27 -1.27 10.14
CA GLN A 459 0.47 -2.39 10.64
C GLN A 459 1.28 -3.70 10.70
N GLN A 460 2.13 -3.97 9.70
CA GLN A 460 3.04 -5.11 9.70
C GLN A 460 3.98 -5.06 10.92
N ASN A 461 4.66 -3.94 11.14
CA ASN A 461 5.55 -3.75 12.30
C ASN A 461 4.82 -4.01 13.62
N PHE A 462 3.58 -3.52 13.77
CA PHE A 462 2.77 -3.76 14.96
C PHE A 462 2.40 -5.25 15.14
N CYS A 463 2.07 -5.95 14.04
CA CYS A 463 1.81 -7.39 14.07
C CYS A 463 3.06 -8.20 14.42
N GLU A 464 4.24 -7.78 13.97
CA GLU A 464 5.53 -8.39 14.32
C GLU A 464 5.87 -8.20 15.82
N THR A 465 5.67 -6.99 16.36
CA THR A 465 5.81 -6.74 17.82
C THR A 465 4.84 -7.60 18.63
N LEU A 466 3.56 -7.65 18.28
CA LEU A 466 2.58 -8.51 18.98
C LEU A 466 2.92 -10.01 18.88
N ARG A 467 3.51 -10.46 17.77
CA ARG A 467 4.01 -11.84 17.65
C ARG A 467 5.18 -12.11 18.59
N ALA A 468 6.10 -11.15 18.74
CA ALA A 468 7.22 -11.24 19.67
C ALA A 468 6.73 -11.27 21.13
N GLU A 469 5.85 -10.33 21.52
CA GLU A 469 5.22 -10.27 22.85
C GLU A 469 4.46 -11.56 23.18
N ARG A 470 3.59 -12.04 22.29
CA ARG A 470 2.88 -13.31 22.46
C ARG A 470 3.84 -14.48 22.67
N THR A 471 4.97 -14.50 21.98
CA THR A 471 5.99 -15.55 22.10
C THR A 471 6.71 -15.47 23.45
N LEU A 472 7.04 -14.26 23.92
CA LEU A 472 7.57 -14.02 25.26
C LEU A 472 6.58 -14.46 26.35
N TYR A 473 5.32 -14.03 26.31
CA TYR A 473 4.30 -14.45 27.27
C TYR A 473 4.05 -15.96 27.24
N SER A 474 4.10 -16.59 26.06
CA SER A 474 4.00 -18.05 25.95
C SER A 474 5.17 -18.78 26.61
N LYS A 475 6.39 -18.23 26.54
CA LYS A 475 7.57 -18.77 27.23
C LYS A 475 7.42 -18.62 28.74
N ASN A 476 7.11 -17.41 29.22
CA ASN A 476 6.95 -17.12 30.64
C ASN A 476 5.82 -17.98 31.28
N LEU A 477 4.75 -18.29 30.53
CA LEU A 477 3.67 -19.17 30.95
C LEU A 477 4.09 -20.65 31.06
N ILE A 478 5.08 -21.10 30.30
CA ILE A 478 5.67 -22.44 30.43
C ILE A 478 6.56 -22.48 31.67
N GLU A 479 7.46 -21.51 31.82
CA GLU A 479 8.37 -21.41 32.97
C GLU A 479 7.60 -21.38 34.30
N ALA A 480 6.56 -20.56 34.41
CA ALA A 480 5.68 -20.52 35.59
C ALA A 480 4.90 -21.83 35.84
N LYS A 481 4.59 -22.61 34.79
CA LYS A 481 3.95 -23.94 34.95
C LYS A 481 4.94 -24.98 35.47
N ASP A 482 6.19 -24.91 35.01
CA ASP A 482 7.25 -25.82 35.44
C ASP A 482 7.66 -25.53 36.90
N GLU A 483 7.75 -24.25 37.29
CA GLU A 483 7.88 -23.84 38.70
C GLU A 483 6.73 -24.38 39.57
N ILE A 484 5.48 -24.25 39.11
CA ILE A 484 4.30 -24.80 39.81
C ILE A 484 4.37 -26.34 39.91
N ALA A 485 4.91 -27.03 38.90
CA ALA A 485 5.10 -28.48 38.93
C ALA A 485 6.19 -28.89 39.93
N GLU A 486 7.32 -28.17 39.96
CA GLU A 486 8.41 -28.40 40.91
C GLU A 486 7.97 -28.13 42.34
N MET A 487 7.26 -27.02 42.59
CA MET A 487 6.70 -26.68 43.91
C MET A 487 5.65 -27.70 44.37
N LYS A 488 4.87 -28.30 43.46
CA LYS A 488 3.99 -29.43 43.76
C LYS A 488 4.76 -30.71 44.11
N MET A 489 5.91 -30.98 43.49
CA MET A 489 6.78 -32.10 43.88
C MET A 489 7.43 -31.88 45.25
N LYS A 490 7.93 -30.66 45.52
CA LYS A 490 8.44 -30.25 46.85
C LYS A 490 7.37 -30.41 47.93
N LEU A 491 6.15 -29.90 47.68
CA LEU A 491 5.01 -30.04 48.61
C LEU A 491 4.67 -31.51 48.88
N ARG A 492 4.52 -32.35 47.86
CA ARG A 492 4.27 -33.81 48.03
C ARG A 492 5.35 -34.51 48.86
N THR A 493 6.59 -34.08 48.74
CA THR A 493 7.73 -34.63 49.51
C THR A 493 7.65 -34.18 50.97
N ALA A 494 7.37 -32.91 51.22
CA ALA A 494 7.15 -32.37 52.56
C ALA A 494 5.92 -32.99 53.25
N THR A 495 4.82 -33.24 52.54
CA THR A 495 3.65 -33.95 53.08
C THR A 495 4.03 -35.36 53.56
N ARG A 496 4.78 -36.12 52.75
CA ARG A 496 5.27 -37.45 53.15
C ARG A 496 6.16 -37.40 54.39
N GLN A 497 7.04 -36.41 54.50
CA GLN A 497 7.88 -36.20 55.69
C GLN A 497 7.04 -35.86 56.93
N VAL A 498 6.03 -34.99 56.78
CA VAL A 498 5.08 -34.65 57.84
C VAL A 498 4.27 -35.88 58.28
N ASP A 499 3.85 -36.73 57.36
CA ASP A 499 3.10 -37.95 57.69
C ASP A 499 3.99 -39.02 58.34
N GLN A 500 5.26 -39.17 57.92
CA GLN A 500 6.26 -39.98 58.62
C GLN A 500 6.46 -39.50 60.07
N LEU A 501 6.69 -38.20 60.26
CA LEU A 501 6.84 -37.60 61.58
C LEU A 501 5.59 -37.75 62.46
N LYS A 502 4.38 -37.76 61.88
CA LYS A 502 3.13 -38.06 62.64
C LYS A 502 3.10 -39.50 63.15
N GLU A 503 3.46 -40.48 62.33
CA GLU A 503 3.48 -41.88 62.79
C GLU A 503 4.58 -42.09 63.85
N GLU A 504 5.76 -41.49 63.68
CA GLU A 504 6.79 -41.47 64.73
C GLU A 504 6.27 -40.86 66.03
N LEU A 505 5.53 -39.73 65.97
CA LEU A 505 4.95 -39.08 67.14
C LEU A 505 3.93 -39.98 67.85
N LYS A 506 3.03 -40.64 67.09
CA LYS A 506 2.10 -41.64 67.65
C LYS A 506 2.83 -42.81 68.32
N GLU A 507 3.93 -43.29 67.74
CA GLU A 507 4.74 -44.34 68.37
C GLU A 507 5.37 -43.87 69.69
N LYS A 508 5.82 -42.61 69.78
CA LYS A 508 6.32 -42.02 71.03
C LYS A 508 5.20 -41.85 72.06
N ASP A 509 4.04 -41.35 71.66
CA ASP A 509 2.88 -41.17 72.55
C ASP A 509 2.40 -42.51 73.09
N ALA A 510 2.24 -43.53 72.23
CA ALA A 510 1.87 -44.89 72.66
C ALA A 510 2.96 -45.58 73.50
N ALA A 511 4.22 -45.14 73.43
CA ALA A 511 5.28 -45.57 74.33
C ALA A 511 5.23 -44.84 75.69
N LEU A 512 4.86 -43.55 75.69
CA LEU A 512 4.63 -42.75 76.91
C LEU A 512 3.42 -43.25 77.69
N GLU A 513 2.31 -43.58 77.04
CA GLU A 513 1.15 -44.20 77.69
C GLU A 513 1.53 -45.50 78.40
N LYS A 514 2.23 -46.41 77.71
CA LYS A 514 2.75 -47.67 78.28
C LYS A 514 3.77 -47.45 79.41
N ALA A 515 4.49 -46.33 79.41
CA ALA A 515 5.37 -45.95 80.51
C ALA A 515 4.56 -45.48 81.74
N HIS A 516 3.54 -44.63 81.53
CA HIS A 516 2.64 -44.18 82.58
C HIS A 516 1.79 -45.32 83.18
N GLU A 517 1.36 -46.30 82.38
CA GLU A 517 0.72 -47.53 82.89
C GLU A 517 1.66 -48.33 83.80
N LYS A 518 2.91 -48.54 83.37
CA LYS A 518 3.94 -49.21 84.21
C LYS A 518 4.23 -48.42 85.48
N GLU A 519 4.26 -47.10 85.43
CA GLU A 519 4.49 -46.27 86.60
C GLU A 519 3.32 -46.29 87.58
N LYS A 520 2.06 -46.27 87.10
CA LYS A 520 0.87 -46.53 87.93
C LYS A 520 0.97 -47.89 88.63
N LEU A 521 1.22 -48.96 87.89
CA LEU A 521 1.37 -50.32 88.42
C LEU A 521 2.53 -50.41 89.43
N TYR A 522 3.64 -49.71 89.20
CA TYR A 522 4.76 -49.63 90.13
C TYR A 522 4.40 -48.88 91.43
N VAL A 523 3.67 -47.78 91.34
CA VAL A 523 3.16 -47.03 92.50
C VAL A 523 2.14 -47.85 93.29
N GLU A 524 1.22 -48.54 92.61
CA GLU A 524 0.27 -49.46 93.24
C GLU A 524 0.97 -50.62 93.95
N LEU A 525 1.92 -51.30 93.28
CA LEU A 525 2.74 -52.35 93.88
C LEU A 525 3.51 -51.84 95.10
N ARG A 526 4.10 -50.64 95.02
CA ARG A 526 4.79 -49.99 96.14
C ARG A 526 3.84 -49.69 97.31
N GLN A 527 2.61 -49.26 97.04
CA GLN A 527 1.58 -49.07 98.09
C GLN A 527 1.13 -50.40 98.71
N VAL A 528 0.98 -51.47 97.90
CA VAL A 528 0.64 -52.81 98.40
C VAL A 528 1.75 -53.36 99.30
N LEU A 529 3.02 -53.24 98.87
CA LEU A 529 4.18 -53.65 99.67
C LEU A 529 4.28 -52.85 100.98
N ALA A 530 4.03 -51.54 100.95
CA ALA A 530 4.01 -50.69 102.14
C ALA A 530 2.83 -50.99 103.10
N ARG A 531 1.82 -51.75 102.68
CA ARG A 531 0.71 -52.22 103.53
C ARG A 531 0.93 -53.63 104.09
N GLN A 532 1.95 -54.36 103.65
CA GLN A 532 2.25 -55.66 104.24
C GLN A 532 2.92 -55.46 105.61
N PRO A 533 2.58 -56.26 106.63
CA PRO A 533 3.33 -56.26 107.88
C PRO A 533 4.78 -56.68 107.59
N GLY A 534 5.75 -55.89 108.07
CA GLY A 534 7.17 -56.18 107.88
C GLY A 534 7.57 -57.54 108.46
N PRO A 535 8.71 -58.11 108.02
CA PRO A 535 9.13 -59.46 108.44
C PRO A 535 9.17 -59.63 109.95
N GLU A 536 9.62 -58.62 110.70
CA GLU A 536 9.61 -58.60 112.17
C GLU A 536 8.22 -58.81 112.78
N ALA A 537 7.17 -58.23 112.19
CA ALA A 537 5.79 -58.37 112.66
C ALA A 537 5.22 -59.78 112.33
N VAL A 538 5.64 -60.37 111.21
CA VAL A 538 5.32 -61.76 110.87
C VAL A 538 6.01 -62.73 111.83
N GLU A 539 7.28 -62.48 112.16
CA GLU A 539 8.03 -63.27 113.14
C GLU A 539 7.45 -63.14 114.55
N GLN A 540 7.11 -61.93 115.01
CA GLN A 540 6.46 -61.71 116.32
C GLN A 540 5.13 -62.47 116.42
N LEU A 541 4.28 -62.42 115.39
CA LEU A 541 3.03 -63.20 115.36
C LEU A 541 3.28 -64.72 115.42
N GLN A 542 4.32 -65.20 114.75
CA GLN A 542 4.73 -66.62 114.80
C GLN A 542 5.26 -67.01 116.19
N GLN A 543 6.04 -66.13 116.86
CA GLN A 543 6.50 -66.32 118.23
C GLN A 543 5.32 -66.39 119.21
N TYR A 544 4.39 -65.43 119.18
CA TYR A 544 3.19 -65.45 120.02
C TYR A 544 2.35 -66.72 119.78
N ARG A 545 2.18 -67.14 118.53
CA ARG A 545 1.45 -68.38 118.18
C ARG A 545 2.10 -69.63 118.79
N ASN A 546 3.43 -69.69 118.85
CA ASN A 546 4.15 -70.77 119.50
C ASN A 546 3.98 -70.75 121.03
N VAL A 547 4.09 -69.58 121.68
CA VAL A 547 3.87 -69.43 123.12
C VAL A 547 2.44 -69.83 123.53
N ILE A 548 1.42 -69.45 122.75
CA ILE A 548 0.02 -69.86 122.98
C ILE A 548 -0.13 -71.39 122.87
N ARG A 549 0.54 -72.01 121.89
CA ARG A 549 0.51 -73.48 121.69
C ARG A 549 1.14 -74.22 122.88
N GLU A 550 2.24 -73.71 123.44
CA GLU A 550 2.89 -74.25 124.63
C GLU A 550 2.01 -74.11 125.88
N LYS A 551 1.43 -72.92 126.11
CA LYS A 551 0.51 -72.69 127.25
C LYS A 551 -0.73 -73.58 127.18
N THR A 552 -1.22 -73.87 125.98
CA THR A 552 -2.34 -74.81 125.76
C THR A 552 -1.97 -76.25 126.14
N LYS A 553 -0.71 -76.69 125.95
CA LYS A 553 -0.24 -78.00 126.48
C LYS A 553 -0.25 -78.00 128.01
N GLN A 554 0.30 -76.94 128.64
CA GLN A 554 0.40 -76.84 130.10
C GLN A 554 -0.98 -76.89 130.78
N ILE A 555 -1.98 -76.19 130.24
CA ILE A 555 -3.37 -76.22 130.73
C ILE A 555 -3.96 -77.64 130.66
N LYS A 556 -3.68 -78.40 129.60
CA LYS A 556 -4.19 -79.78 129.46
C LYS A 556 -3.58 -80.73 130.49
N ALA A 557 -2.29 -80.61 130.79
CA ALA A 557 -1.62 -81.43 131.81
C ALA A 557 -2.22 -81.20 133.21
N LEU A 558 -2.33 -79.92 133.62
CA LEU A 558 -2.95 -79.53 134.90
C LEU A 558 -4.42 -79.99 134.99
N SER A 559 -5.14 -80.01 133.88
CA SER A 559 -6.52 -80.50 133.82
C SER A 559 -6.62 -82.03 133.99
N SER A 560 -5.64 -82.81 133.51
CA SER A 560 -5.57 -84.26 133.79
C SER A 560 -5.20 -84.56 135.25
N GLU A 561 -4.28 -83.78 135.84
CA GLU A 561 -3.92 -83.91 137.27
C GLU A 561 -5.10 -83.61 138.19
N LEU A 562 -5.84 -82.52 137.92
CA LEU A 562 -7.04 -82.15 138.69
C LEU A 562 -8.12 -83.24 138.66
N ASN A 563 -8.39 -83.82 137.48
CA ASN A 563 -9.36 -84.92 137.33
C ASN A 563 -8.96 -86.19 138.11
N MET A 564 -7.66 -86.46 138.24
CA MET A 564 -7.14 -87.59 139.02
C MET A 564 -7.33 -87.37 140.54
N CYS A 565 -7.05 -86.16 141.03
CA CYS A 565 -7.33 -85.78 142.41
C CYS A 565 -8.83 -85.79 142.72
N GLU A 566 -9.69 -85.39 141.77
CA GLU A 566 -11.15 -85.48 141.91
C GLU A 566 -11.67 -86.91 142.02
N THR A 567 -11.13 -87.84 141.23
CA THR A 567 -11.55 -89.26 141.27
C THR A 567 -11.15 -89.91 142.59
N GLN A 568 -9.93 -89.69 143.07
CA GLN A 568 -9.48 -90.14 144.39
C GLN A 568 -10.37 -89.58 145.52
N ASN A 569 -10.75 -88.30 145.48
CA ASN A 569 -11.68 -87.71 146.45
C ASN A 569 -13.09 -88.35 146.43
N LYS A 570 -13.59 -88.73 145.26
CA LYS A 570 -14.87 -89.46 145.11
C LYS A 570 -14.76 -90.89 145.65
N GLU A 571 -13.59 -91.51 145.59
CA GLU A 571 -13.29 -92.84 146.13
C GLU A 571 -13.26 -92.84 147.67
N TYR A 572 -12.53 -91.90 148.28
CA TYR A 572 -12.47 -91.75 149.75
C TYR A 572 -13.85 -91.47 150.37
N LYS A 573 -14.69 -90.65 149.72
CA LYS A 573 -16.08 -90.42 150.17
C LYS A 573 -16.90 -91.71 150.24
N LYS A 574 -16.79 -92.58 149.23
CA LYS A 574 -17.48 -93.90 149.21
C LYS A 574 -16.98 -94.84 150.31
N GLN A 575 -15.71 -94.76 150.72
CA GLN A 575 -15.19 -95.54 151.85
C GLN A 575 -15.77 -95.05 153.18
N ILE A 576 -15.85 -93.74 153.38
CA ILE A 576 -16.45 -93.11 154.58
C ILE A 576 -17.94 -93.50 154.73
N GLU A 577 -18.71 -93.55 153.63
CA GLU A 577 -20.11 -93.99 153.66
C GLU A 577 -20.28 -95.46 154.07
N ARG A 578 -19.39 -96.37 153.64
CA ARG A 578 -19.44 -97.78 154.07
C ARG A 578 -19.17 -97.92 155.57
N LEU A 579 -18.10 -97.30 156.05
CA LEU A 579 -17.70 -97.32 157.47
C LEU A 579 -18.80 -96.73 158.38
N ASN A 580 -19.47 -95.65 157.95
CA ASN A 580 -20.62 -95.10 158.67
C ASN A 580 -21.79 -96.10 158.76
N ASN A 581 -22.11 -96.81 157.67
CA ASN A 581 -23.20 -97.79 157.66
C ASN A 581 -22.89 -99.02 158.53
N GLU A 582 -21.65 -99.52 158.51
CA GLU A 582 -21.18 -100.60 159.39
C GLU A 582 -21.23 -100.19 160.87
N LEU A 583 -20.85 -98.96 161.20
CA LEU A 583 -20.96 -98.41 162.56
C LEU A 583 -22.43 -98.28 163.00
N LEU A 584 -23.36 -98.00 162.08
CA LEU A 584 -24.80 -97.91 162.33
C LEU A 584 -25.43 -99.30 162.55
N GLU A 585 -24.99 -100.31 161.80
CA GLU A 585 -25.29 -101.73 162.01
C GLU A 585 -24.87 -102.20 163.43
N VAL A 586 -23.62 -101.93 163.83
CA VAL A 586 -23.11 -102.28 165.17
C VAL A 586 -23.90 -101.57 166.27
N LYS A 587 -24.23 -100.28 166.08
CA LYS A 587 -25.02 -99.49 167.03
C LYS A 587 -26.45 -100.05 167.21
N LYS A 588 -27.09 -100.54 166.14
CA LYS A 588 -28.37 -101.27 166.22
C LYS A 588 -28.24 -102.59 167.00
N LYS A 589 -27.22 -103.40 166.70
CA LYS A 589 -26.98 -104.69 167.36
C LYS A 589 -26.72 -104.52 168.87
N TYR A 590 -25.92 -103.54 169.27
CA TYR A 590 -25.67 -103.20 170.68
C TYR A 590 -26.94 -102.76 171.43
N LEU A 591 -27.78 -101.92 170.82
CA LEU A 591 -29.06 -101.50 171.42
C LEU A 591 -30.07 -102.65 171.55
N ALA A 592 -30.07 -103.61 170.62
CA ALA A 592 -30.89 -104.82 170.73
C ALA A 592 -30.40 -105.75 171.87
N GLN A 593 -29.08 -105.91 172.02
CA GLN A 593 -28.46 -106.66 173.12
C GLN A 593 -28.89 -106.09 174.48
N LYS A 594 -28.73 -104.77 174.66
CA LYS A 594 -29.00 -104.08 175.94
C LYS A 594 -30.49 -104.12 176.36
N ARG A 595 -31.42 -104.19 175.40
CA ARG A 595 -32.86 -104.40 175.68
C ARG A 595 -33.15 -105.81 176.20
N LYS A 596 -32.51 -106.84 175.64
CA LYS A 596 -32.65 -108.23 176.13
C LYS A 596 -32.10 -108.38 177.56
N GLU A 597 -30.98 -107.73 177.87
CA GLU A 597 -30.42 -107.72 179.24
C GLU A 597 -31.35 -107.06 180.27
N GLN A 598 -32.05 -105.98 179.90
CA GLN A 598 -33.04 -105.35 180.79
C GLN A 598 -34.26 -106.24 181.05
N GLN A 599 -34.76 -106.96 180.05
CA GLN A 599 -35.85 -107.94 180.24
C GLN A 599 -35.41 -109.13 181.11
N TYR A 600 -34.18 -109.62 180.94
CA TYR A 600 -33.66 -110.74 181.75
C TYR A 600 -33.43 -110.34 183.23
N LYS A 601 -33.14 -109.06 183.53
CA LYS A 601 -33.01 -108.59 184.92
C LYS A 601 -34.34 -108.52 185.68
N TYR A 602 -35.43 -108.09 185.05
CA TYR A 602 -36.74 -108.03 185.74
C TYR A 602 -37.38 -109.41 185.96
N GLY A 603 -37.16 -110.37 185.06
CA GLY A 603 -37.67 -111.73 185.25
C GLY A 603 -37.01 -112.51 186.41
N LYS A 604 -35.79 -112.13 186.83
CA LYS A 604 -34.95 -112.95 187.73
C LYS A 604 -35.05 -112.61 189.22
N ILE A 605 -35.80 -111.56 189.59
CA ILE A 605 -36.07 -111.19 191.00
C ILE A 605 -37.41 -111.77 191.49
N ILE A 606 -38.31 -112.18 190.60
CA ILE A 606 -39.61 -112.80 190.95
C ILE A 606 -39.46 -114.31 191.31
N VAL A 607 -38.32 -114.93 191.00
CA VAL A 607 -38.10 -116.40 191.13
C VAL A 607 -37.01 -116.76 192.18
N LEU A 608 -36.59 -115.78 192.98
CA LEU A 608 -35.78 -115.96 194.20
C LEU A 608 -36.48 -115.11 195.30
N SER A 609 -37.57 -115.55 195.90
CA SER A 609 -37.89 -116.90 196.40
C SER A 609 -36.89 -117.39 197.45
N THR A 610 -37.23 -117.10 198.71
CA THR A 610 -37.32 -118.12 199.75
C THR A 610 -36.04 -118.87 200.16
N GLN A 611 -34.96 -118.17 200.56
CA GLN A 611 -34.15 -118.60 201.73
C GLN A 611 -33.13 -117.57 202.23
N LEU A 612 -33.22 -117.31 203.55
CA LEU A 612 -32.21 -116.82 204.49
C LEU A 612 -31.62 -115.39 204.40
N SER A 613 -31.20 -114.94 205.57
CA SER A 613 -30.32 -113.79 205.83
C SER A 613 -28.88 -114.29 205.97
N ALA A 614 -27.92 -113.57 205.38
CA ALA A 614 -26.48 -113.68 205.62
C ALA A 614 -25.79 -112.37 205.16
#